data_AF-A0A412IPR4-F1
#
_entry.id   AF-A0A412IPR4-F1
#
_cell.length_a   1.000
_cell.length_b   1.000
_cell.length_c   1.000
_cell.angle_alpha   90.00
_cell.angle_beta   90.00
_cell.angle_gamma   90.00
#
_symmetry.space_group_name_H-M   'P 1'
#
loop_
_entity.id
_entity.type
_entity.pdbx_description
1 polymer ?
#
loop_
_entity_poly.entity_id
_entity_poly.type
_entity_poly.pdbx_seq_one_letter_code
_entity_poly.pdbx_strand_id
1 'polypeptide(L)'
;MDGIATRASASCPICPGHPCAVCGSRHCNEVHINDPCSKSQLLSGDAAFRNKVDLFFDNNQTSQIEDGWLKTNTGEYISPSNRTGTSLSYDYSGQVAGKLITEHYHCHPAITGQSCITSLSDLQKMAFYYQRGNIDVDNYSFGVISGIGCLSIIITSEELFAVFADRVFDENRNADEGIKDAWKDKVTDVKFGTAEESIGKLIRFLDSTEAGVSVMFRPMSPTNKSDNWTTKIVDKNDQYTNNNCN
;
A
#
# COMPACT_ATOMS: atom_id res chain seq x y z
N MET A 1 0.85 -22.14 -28.66
CA MET A 1 1.47 -21.78 -27.36
C MET A 1 1.60 -20.29 -27.45
N ASP A 2 0.54 -19.62 -27.06
CA ASP A 2 0.22 -18.29 -27.54
C ASP A 2 0.44 -17.28 -26.42
N GLY A 3 1.23 -16.26 -26.73
CA GLY A 3 1.10 -14.89 -26.22
C GLY A 3 1.15 -14.70 -24.71
N ILE A 4 2.36 -14.70 -24.13
CA ILE A 4 2.61 -13.86 -22.95
C ILE A 4 2.52 -12.42 -23.45
N ALA A 5 1.44 -11.73 -23.11
CA ALA A 5 1.28 -10.31 -23.33
C ALA A 5 2.43 -9.59 -22.61
N THR A 6 3.42 -9.14 -23.37
CA THR A 6 4.45 -8.22 -22.89
C THR A 6 3.76 -6.96 -22.41
N ARG A 7 3.96 -6.64 -21.11
CA ARG A 7 3.52 -5.41 -20.44
C ARG A 7 3.76 -4.22 -21.38
N ALA A 8 2.68 -3.61 -21.85
CA ALA A 8 2.74 -2.38 -22.61
C ALA A 8 3.08 -1.25 -21.63
N SER A 9 4.37 -0.98 -21.45
CA SER A 9 4.79 0.34 -21.00
C SER A 9 4.31 1.35 -22.04
N ALA A 10 3.66 2.41 -21.56
CA ALA A 10 3.14 3.46 -22.41
C ALA A 10 4.21 3.92 -23.42
N SER A 11 3.77 4.14 -24.65
CA SER A 11 4.57 4.52 -25.81
C SER A 11 5.35 5.83 -25.59
N CYS A 12 6.51 5.73 -24.95
CA CYS A 12 7.44 6.85 -24.78
C CYS A 12 8.52 6.79 -25.88
N PRO A 13 8.82 7.93 -26.56
CA PRO A 13 9.93 8.01 -27.50
C PRO A 13 11.26 7.61 -26.86
N ILE A 14 12.09 6.88 -27.60
CA ILE A 14 13.44 6.49 -27.20
C ILE A 14 14.39 7.66 -27.46
N CYS A 15 15.26 8.01 -26.51
CA CYS A 15 16.33 9.01 -26.70
C CYS A 15 17.51 8.80 -25.74
N PRO A 16 18.60 9.60 -25.76
CA PRO A 16 19.90 9.20 -25.22
C PRO A 16 20.04 9.28 -23.68
N GLY A 17 18.94 9.28 -22.93
CA GLY A 17 18.89 9.28 -21.47
C GLY A 17 19.52 8.03 -20.81
N HIS A 18 19.39 7.93 -19.49
CA HIS A 18 19.82 6.72 -18.76
C HIS A 18 18.90 5.53 -19.10
N PRO A 19 19.43 4.30 -19.20
CA PRO A 19 18.61 3.11 -19.45
C PRO A 19 17.64 2.88 -18.30
N CYS A 20 16.39 2.57 -18.60
CA CYS A 20 15.42 2.08 -17.62
C CYS A 20 15.93 0.77 -17.01
N ALA A 21 15.93 0.67 -15.68
CA ALA A 21 16.39 -0.53 -14.97
C ALA A 21 15.49 -1.76 -15.22
N VAL A 22 14.24 -1.53 -15.62
CA VAL A 22 13.24 -2.58 -15.84
C VAL A 22 13.30 -3.16 -17.26
N CYS A 23 13.46 -2.33 -18.29
CA CYS A 23 13.41 -2.78 -19.69
C CYS A 23 14.72 -2.58 -20.49
N GLY A 24 15.75 -1.97 -19.87
CA GLY A 24 17.03 -1.68 -20.50
C GLY A 24 16.99 -0.63 -21.63
N SER A 25 15.81 -0.09 -21.96
CA SER A 25 15.62 0.91 -23.01
C SER A 25 15.76 2.34 -22.46
N ARG A 26 16.23 3.28 -23.28
CA ARG A 26 16.46 4.68 -22.88
C ARG A 26 15.24 5.55 -23.26
N HIS A 27 14.41 5.92 -22.30
CA HIS A 27 13.20 6.72 -22.52
C HIS A 27 13.41 8.20 -22.18
N CYS A 28 12.68 9.09 -22.86
CA CYS A 28 12.96 10.53 -22.80
C CYS A 28 12.50 11.28 -21.58
N ASN A 29 11.46 10.81 -20.90
CA ASN A 29 10.85 11.49 -19.76
C ASN A 29 10.05 10.48 -18.94
N GLU A 30 10.69 9.47 -18.37
CA GLU A 30 10.06 8.75 -17.26
C GLU A 30 10.16 9.64 -16.02
N VAL A 31 9.19 10.53 -15.87
CA VAL A 31 8.72 10.86 -14.53
C VAL A 31 8.00 9.60 -14.08
N HIS A 32 8.67 8.74 -13.32
CA HIS A 32 7.94 7.71 -12.58
C HIS A 32 6.91 8.47 -11.72
N ILE A 33 5.62 8.27 -12.00
CA ILE A 33 4.50 8.93 -11.30
C ILE A 33 4.44 8.47 -9.83
N ASN A 34 5.34 7.58 -9.43
CA ASN A 34 5.45 7.04 -8.08
C ASN A 34 6.25 7.94 -7.12
N ASP A 35 6.47 9.21 -7.48
CA ASP A 35 6.81 10.23 -6.49
C ASP A 35 5.70 10.29 -5.42
N PRO A 36 6.01 10.08 -4.12
CA PRO A 36 5.03 10.08 -3.05
C PRO A 36 4.20 11.36 -2.97
N CYS A 37 4.82 12.50 -3.25
CA CYS A 37 4.14 13.79 -3.20
C CYS A 37 3.04 13.89 -4.26
N SER A 38 3.37 13.55 -5.51
CA SER A 38 2.43 13.50 -6.62
C SER A 38 1.29 12.51 -6.36
N LYS A 39 1.60 11.31 -5.85
CA LYS A 39 0.57 10.32 -5.48
C LYS A 39 -0.34 10.80 -4.36
N SER A 40 0.20 11.46 -3.34
CA SER A 40 -0.62 12.01 -2.25
C SER A 40 -1.63 13.05 -2.74
N GLN A 41 -1.22 13.88 -3.71
CA GLN A 41 -2.10 14.87 -4.36
C GLN A 41 -3.16 14.19 -5.21
N LEU A 42 -2.81 13.14 -5.97
CA LEU A 42 -3.77 12.37 -6.77
C LEU A 42 -4.83 11.69 -5.91
N LEU A 43 -4.45 10.97 -4.85
CA LEU A 43 -5.40 10.36 -3.91
C LEU A 43 -6.29 11.42 -3.24
N SER A 44 -5.71 12.57 -2.91
CA SER A 44 -6.43 13.67 -2.28
C SER A 44 -7.38 14.41 -3.24
N GLY A 45 -7.11 14.37 -4.55
CA GLY A 45 -7.94 14.98 -5.59
C GLY A 45 -8.99 14.05 -6.19
N ASP A 46 -8.87 12.73 -6.00
CA ASP A 46 -9.83 11.76 -6.51
C ASP A 46 -11.08 11.70 -5.62
N ALA A 47 -12.16 12.36 -6.08
CA ALA A 47 -13.43 12.38 -5.37
C ALA A 47 -14.07 10.99 -5.22
N ALA A 48 -13.94 10.10 -6.21
CA ALA A 48 -14.54 8.78 -6.16
C ALA A 48 -13.83 7.90 -5.12
N PHE A 49 -12.49 7.91 -5.12
CA PHE A 49 -11.68 7.23 -4.12
C PHE A 49 -11.98 7.77 -2.70
N ARG A 50 -11.99 9.10 -2.53
CA ARG A 50 -12.32 9.74 -1.24
C ARG A 50 -13.67 9.32 -0.70
N ASN A 51 -14.72 9.41 -1.53
CA ASN A 51 -16.07 9.04 -1.11
C ASN A 51 -16.15 7.56 -0.70
N LYS A 52 -15.38 6.68 -1.35
CA LYS A 52 -15.31 5.27 -0.98
C LYS A 52 -14.60 5.08 0.35
N VAL A 53 -13.46 5.74 0.57
CA VAL A 53 -12.76 5.71 1.87
C VAL A 53 -13.67 6.25 2.99
N ASP A 54 -14.40 7.33 2.74
CA ASP A 54 -15.32 7.92 3.73
C ASP A 54 -16.46 6.98 4.10
N LEU A 55 -17.05 6.29 3.11
CA LEU A 55 -18.08 5.27 3.34
C LEU A 55 -17.55 4.12 4.21
N PHE A 56 -16.36 3.60 3.88
CA PHE A 56 -15.75 2.52 4.66
C PHE A 56 -15.36 2.98 6.06
N PHE A 57 -14.84 4.20 6.22
CA PHE A 57 -14.53 4.79 7.52
C PHE A 57 -15.77 4.91 8.42
N ASP A 58 -16.89 5.38 7.87
CA ASP A 58 -18.15 5.53 8.61
C ASP A 58 -18.69 4.17 9.05
N ASN A 59 -18.72 3.19 8.15
CA ASN A 59 -19.14 1.81 8.47
C ASN A 59 -18.23 1.17 9.53
N ASN A 60 -16.93 1.49 9.48
CA ASN A 60 -15.92 0.98 10.39
C ASN A 60 -16.06 1.49 11.84
N GLN A 61 -16.83 2.56 12.07
CA GLN A 61 -17.07 3.09 13.42
C GLN A 61 -17.92 2.15 14.29
N THR A 62 -18.76 1.33 13.66
CA THR A 62 -19.68 0.42 14.38
C THR A 62 -19.48 -1.05 14.03
N SER A 63 -18.77 -1.36 12.95
CA SER A 63 -18.52 -2.74 12.54
C SER A 63 -17.59 -3.46 13.53
N GLN A 64 -17.88 -4.74 13.78
CA GLN A 64 -16.97 -5.66 14.49
C GLN A 64 -16.15 -6.55 13.54
N ILE A 65 -16.40 -6.46 12.22
CA ILE A 65 -15.73 -7.25 11.20
C ILE A 65 -14.96 -6.36 10.24
N GLU A 66 -13.82 -6.85 9.75
CA GLU A 66 -13.08 -6.21 8.68
C GLU A 66 -13.92 -6.21 7.39
N ASP A 67 -13.72 -5.18 6.58
CA ASP A 67 -14.28 -5.07 5.24
C ASP A 67 -13.25 -4.41 4.32
N GLY A 68 -13.46 -4.45 3.01
CA GLY A 68 -12.51 -3.84 2.09
C GLY A 68 -12.94 -3.90 0.64
N TRP A 69 -12.01 -3.55 -0.23
CA TRP A 69 -12.16 -3.75 -1.66
C TRP A 69 -10.81 -3.96 -2.35
N LEU A 70 -10.86 -4.67 -3.47
CA LEU A 70 -9.91 -4.49 -4.55
C LEU A 70 -10.59 -3.68 -5.67
N LYS A 71 -9.85 -2.81 -6.33
CA LYS A 71 -10.24 -2.21 -7.61
C LYS A 71 -9.26 -2.62 -8.67
N THR A 72 -9.78 -3.00 -9.84
CA THR A 72 -8.95 -3.38 -10.97
C THR A 72 -8.68 -2.20 -11.91
N ASN A 73 -7.72 -2.35 -12.81
CA ASN A 73 -7.43 -1.38 -13.86
C ASN A 73 -8.60 -1.18 -14.86
N THR A 74 -9.58 -2.08 -14.88
CA THR A 74 -10.82 -1.93 -15.66
C THR A 74 -11.91 -1.17 -14.91
N GLY A 75 -11.66 -0.79 -13.65
CA GLY A 75 -12.62 -0.12 -12.77
C GLY A 75 -13.57 -1.05 -12.02
N GLU A 76 -13.41 -2.37 -12.17
CA GLU A 76 -14.19 -3.37 -11.43
C GLU A 76 -13.82 -3.32 -9.94
N TYR A 77 -14.83 -3.29 -9.07
CA TYR A 77 -14.65 -3.48 -7.63
C TYR A 77 -14.93 -4.93 -7.25
N ILE A 78 -14.00 -5.53 -6.50
CA ILE A 78 -14.13 -6.89 -5.95
C ILE A 78 -14.29 -6.76 -4.43
N SER A 79 -15.35 -7.34 -3.90
CA SER A 79 -15.60 -7.41 -2.46
C SER A 79 -14.97 -8.67 -1.85
N PRO A 80 -14.57 -8.62 -0.56
CA PRO A 80 -14.06 -9.80 0.14
C PRO A 80 -15.07 -10.94 0.14
N SER A 81 -14.59 -12.17 -0.09
CA SER A 81 -15.40 -13.38 -0.03
C SER A 81 -15.59 -13.87 1.41
N ASN A 82 -14.61 -13.61 2.29
CA ASN A 82 -14.68 -13.93 3.71
C ASN A 82 -14.23 -12.74 4.54
N ARG A 83 -14.92 -12.50 5.67
CA ARG A 83 -14.66 -11.41 6.60
C ARG A 83 -14.82 -11.89 8.03
N THR A 84 -13.90 -11.51 8.89
CA THR A 84 -13.88 -11.83 10.32
C THR A 84 -13.51 -10.57 11.11
N GLY A 85 -13.51 -10.66 12.44
CA GLY A 85 -13.09 -9.53 13.28
C GLY A 85 -11.62 -9.13 13.18
N THR A 86 -10.77 -9.94 12.53
CA THR A 86 -9.31 -9.76 12.48
C THR A 86 -8.68 -10.14 11.14
N SER A 87 -9.50 -10.40 10.12
CA SER A 87 -9.02 -10.73 8.78
C SER A 87 -10.12 -10.66 7.74
N LEU A 88 -9.72 -10.38 6.50
CA LEU A 88 -10.50 -10.64 5.29
C LEU A 88 -9.70 -11.40 4.24
N SER A 89 -10.42 -12.05 3.31
CA SER A 89 -9.84 -12.70 2.13
C SER A 89 -10.75 -12.59 0.90
N TYR A 90 -10.13 -12.79 -0.27
CA TYR A 90 -10.79 -12.79 -1.58
C TYR A 90 -10.67 -14.18 -2.20
N ASP A 91 -11.66 -14.59 -2.99
CA ASP A 91 -11.55 -15.81 -3.79
C ASP A 91 -10.58 -15.54 -4.95
N TYR A 92 -9.32 -15.97 -4.77
CA TYR A 92 -8.28 -15.71 -5.74
C TYR A 92 -8.62 -16.29 -7.11
N SER A 93 -8.93 -17.59 -7.19
CA SER A 93 -9.15 -18.29 -8.45
C SER A 93 -10.41 -17.81 -9.18
N GLY A 94 -11.49 -17.54 -8.44
CA GLY A 94 -12.76 -17.13 -9.03
C GLY A 94 -12.88 -15.63 -9.31
N GLN A 95 -12.19 -14.77 -8.55
CA GLN A 95 -12.42 -13.32 -8.60
C GLN A 95 -11.18 -12.51 -8.99
N VAL A 96 -9.96 -12.94 -8.66
CA VAL A 96 -8.75 -12.08 -8.73
C VAL A 96 -7.74 -12.52 -9.80
N ALA A 97 -7.61 -13.82 -10.05
CA ALA A 97 -6.62 -14.38 -10.97
C ALA A 97 -6.72 -13.72 -12.36
N GLY A 98 -5.57 -13.29 -12.89
CA GLY A 98 -5.48 -12.62 -14.19
C GLY A 98 -5.93 -11.15 -14.23
N LYS A 99 -6.35 -10.56 -13.10
CA LYS A 99 -6.73 -9.13 -13.03
C LYS A 99 -5.58 -8.28 -12.47
N LEU A 100 -5.42 -7.07 -13.02
CA LEU A 100 -4.49 -6.07 -12.49
C LEU A 100 -5.22 -5.17 -11.49
N ILE A 101 -4.69 -5.06 -10.29
CA ILE A 101 -5.23 -4.33 -9.15
C ILE A 101 -4.56 -2.97 -9.08
N THR A 102 -5.37 -1.92 -8.89
CA THR A 102 -4.95 -0.53 -8.70
C THR A 102 -5.29 0.01 -7.30
N GLU A 103 -6.29 -0.55 -6.62
CA GLU A 103 -6.58 -0.21 -5.22
C GLU A 103 -6.75 -1.49 -4.41
N HIS A 104 -6.14 -1.57 -3.24
CA HIS A 104 -6.32 -2.66 -2.28
C HIS A 104 -6.44 -2.08 -0.88
N TYR A 105 -7.67 -1.95 -0.40
CA TYR A 105 -7.94 -1.32 0.89
C TYR A 105 -8.78 -2.22 1.77
N HIS A 106 -8.48 -2.21 3.06
CA HIS A 106 -9.30 -2.86 4.07
C HIS A 106 -9.43 -2.03 5.33
N CYS A 107 -10.37 -2.42 6.17
CA CYS A 107 -10.69 -1.76 7.42
C CYS A 107 -10.16 -2.56 8.61
N HIS A 108 -9.62 -1.83 9.57
CA HIS A 108 -9.38 -2.28 10.94
C HIS A 108 -10.50 -1.71 11.84
N PRO A 109 -11.48 -2.53 12.25
CA PRO A 109 -12.61 -2.16 13.12
C PRO A 109 -12.23 -1.29 14.32
N ALA A 110 -12.75 -0.06 14.36
CA ALA A 110 -12.39 0.94 15.37
C ALA A 110 -12.68 0.46 16.81
N ILE A 111 -13.79 -0.26 16.99
CA ILE A 111 -14.25 -0.76 18.29
C ILE A 111 -13.47 -1.99 18.79
N THR A 112 -12.64 -2.59 17.95
CA THR A 112 -11.80 -3.75 18.33
C THR A 112 -10.42 -3.33 18.83
N GLY A 113 -10.09 -2.03 18.76
CA GLY A 113 -8.77 -1.53 19.16
C GLY A 113 -7.64 -1.94 18.22
N GLN A 114 -7.97 -2.37 16.99
CA GLN A 114 -6.95 -2.68 15.99
C GLN A 114 -6.11 -1.46 15.61
N SER A 115 -4.88 -1.73 15.18
CA SER A 115 -3.89 -0.71 14.85
C SER A 115 -4.27 0.12 13.62
N CYS A 116 -3.72 1.34 13.50
CA CYS A 116 -3.88 2.16 12.30
C CYS A 116 -2.88 1.84 11.18
N ILE A 117 -1.92 0.96 11.45
CA ILE A 117 -0.92 0.50 10.47
C ILE A 117 -1.28 -0.89 9.94
N THR A 118 -0.75 -1.18 8.77
CA THR A 118 -0.69 -2.52 8.18
C THR A 118 -0.05 -3.54 9.14
N SER A 119 -0.45 -4.80 9.08
CA SER A 119 0.23 -5.92 9.74
C SER A 119 1.31 -6.54 8.82
N LEU A 120 2.16 -7.41 9.36
CA LEU A 120 3.07 -8.20 8.52
C LEU A 120 2.29 -9.11 7.54
N SER A 121 1.14 -9.63 7.96
CA SER A 121 0.28 -10.46 7.09
C SER A 121 -0.29 -9.66 5.91
N ASP A 122 -0.55 -8.39 6.10
CA ASP A 122 -1.03 -7.51 5.03
C ASP A 122 0.07 -7.24 4.00
N LEU A 123 1.30 -7.01 4.45
CA LEU A 123 2.46 -6.91 3.56
C LEU A 123 2.73 -8.22 2.80
N GLN A 124 2.51 -9.37 3.45
CA GLN A 124 2.55 -10.68 2.79
C GLN A 124 1.50 -10.82 1.69
N LYS A 125 0.27 -10.36 1.93
CA LYS A 125 -0.78 -10.36 0.89
C LYS A 125 -0.42 -9.44 -0.26
N MET A 126 0.15 -8.27 0.02
CA MET A 126 0.64 -7.35 -1.02
C MET A 126 1.74 -8.01 -1.86
N ALA A 127 2.72 -8.66 -1.24
CA ALA A 127 3.78 -9.41 -1.92
C ALA A 127 3.24 -10.60 -2.73
N PHE A 128 2.27 -11.35 -2.18
CA PHE A 128 1.59 -12.42 -2.90
C PHE A 128 0.97 -11.90 -4.21
N TYR A 129 0.19 -10.82 -4.15
CA TYR A 129 -0.41 -10.26 -5.38
C TYR A 129 0.63 -9.72 -6.34
N TYR A 130 1.74 -9.16 -5.84
CA TYR A 130 2.86 -8.74 -6.67
C TYR A 130 3.48 -9.90 -7.45
N GLN A 131 3.88 -10.97 -6.75
CA GLN A 131 4.52 -12.16 -7.34
C GLN A 131 3.62 -12.92 -8.31
N ARG A 132 2.29 -12.83 -8.12
CA ARG A 132 1.30 -13.37 -9.07
C ARG A 132 1.05 -12.48 -10.29
N GLY A 133 1.72 -11.33 -10.39
CA GLY A 133 1.56 -10.37 -11.48
C GLY A 133 0.22 -9.63 -11.45
N ASN A 134 -0.45 -9.58 -10.29
CA ASN A 134 -1.75 -8.94 -10.12
C ASN A 134 -1.69 -7.45 -9.75
N ILE A 135 -0.50 -6.86 -9.57
CA ILE A 135 -0.36 -5.45 -9.19
C ILE A 135 0.01 -4.59 -10.41
N ASP A 136 -0.80 -3.55 -10.67
CA ASP A 136 -0.44 -2.46 -11.58
C ASP A 136 0.44 -1.46 -10.83
N VAL A 137 1.76 -1.70 -10.82
CA VAL A 137 2.73 -1.03 -9.94
C VAL A 137 2.64 0.50 -10.00
N ASP A 138 2.45 1.06 -11.20
CA ASP A 138 2.41 2.50 -11.39
C ASP A 138 1.11 3.14 -10.89
N ASN A 139 0.04 2.38 -10.72
CA ASN A 139 -1.27 2.89 -10.30
C ASN A 139 -1.74 2.31 -8.97
N TYR A 140 -0.99 1.38 -8.39
CA TYR A 140 -1.38 0.65 -7.20
C TYR A 140 -1.23 1.48 -5.92
N SER A 141 -2.28 1.48 -5.11
CA SER A 141 -2.20 1.85 -3.70
C SER A 141 -2.82 0.78 -2.82
N PHE A 142 -2.12 0.50 -1.72
CA PHE A 142 -2.59 -0.37 -0.65
C PHE A 142 -2.98 0.49 0.55
N GLY A 143 -3.97 0.12 1.36
CA GLY A 143 -4.23 0.89 2.57
C GLY A 143 -5.12 0.27 3.63
N VAL A 144 -5.00 0.85 4.83
CA VAL A 144 -5.76 0.46 6.03
C VAL A 144 -6.60 1.65 6.47
N ILE A 145 -7.91 1.43 6.62
CA ILE A 145 -8.86 2.39 7.16
C ILE A 145 -9.14 2.00 8.61
N SER A 146 -8.79 2.87 9.54
CA SER A 146 -8.95 2.66 10.98
C SER A 146 -9.83 3.75 11.58
N GLY A 147 -10.12 3.66 12.88
CA GLY A 147 -10.93 4.66 13.60
C GLY A 147 -10.35 6.08 13.60
N ILE A 148 -9.09 6.26 13.19
CA ILE A 148 -8.39 7.54 13.24
C ILE A 148 -8.01 8.09 11.85
N GLY A 149 -8.28 7.35 10.79
CA GLY A 149 -7.84 7.75 9.45
C GLY A 149 -7.56 6.59 8.50
N CYS A 150 -7.06 6.97 7.32
CA CYS A 150 -6.67 6.06 6.27
C CYS A 150 -5.16 6.14 6.02
N LEU A 151 -4.46 5.05 6.31
CA LEU A 151 -3.07 4.84 5.90
C LEU A 151 -3.05 4.29 4.48
N SER A 152 -2.14 4.79 3.65
CA SER A 152 -1.94 4.30 2.29
C SER A 152 -0.46 4.09 2.00
N ILE A 153 -0.14 3.06 1.24
CA ILE A 153 1.19 2.65 0.81
C ILE A 153 1.19 2.60 -0.72
N ILE A 154 2.24 3.15 -1.32
CA ILE A 154 2.52 3.05 -2.76
C ILE A 154 3.88 2.40 -2.96
N ILE A 155 4.09 1.80 -4.14
CA ILE A 155 5.40 1.32 -4.57
C ILE A 155 6.14 2.50 -5.22
N THR A 156 7.28 2.89 -4.67
CA THR A 156 8.13 3.98 -5.18
C THR A 156 9.29 3.46 -6.03
N SER A 157 9.72 2.23 -5.78
CA SER A 157 10.73 1.51 -6.57
C SER A 157 10.33 0.06 -6.73
N GLU A 158 9.97 -0.35 -7.96
CA GLU A 158 9.60 -1.74 -8.25
C GLU A 158 10.77 -2.70 -7.99
N GLU A 159 12.00 -2.28 -8.29
CA GLU A 159 13.21 -3.08 -8.08
C GLU A 159 13.40 -3.44 -6.60
N LEU A 160 13.34 -2.43 -5.72
CA LEU A 160 13.46 -2.64 -4.27
C LEU A 160 12.26 -3.42 -3.72
N PHE A 161 11.05 -3.10 -4.21
CA PHE A 161 9.85 -3.79 -3.77
C PHE A 161 9.84 -5.27 -4.19
N ALA A 162 10.39 -5.63 -5.35
CA ALA A 162 10.51 -7.02 -5.77
C ALA A 162 11.39 -7.83 -4.79
N VAL A 163 12.55 -7.27 -4.43
CA VAL A 163 13.46 -7.88 -3.44
C VAL A 163 12.77 -8.01 -2.09
N PHE A 164 12.06 -6.97 -1.64
CA PHE A 164 11.29 -7.00 -0.41
C PHE A 164 10.15 -8.03 -0.44
N ALA A 165 9.44 -8.13 -1.56
CA ALA A 165 8.32 -9.07 -1.75
C ALA A 165 8.77 -10.52 -1.57
N ASP A 166 9.92 -10.89 -2.16
CA ASP A 166 10.51 -12.24 -2.02
C ASP A 166 10.95 -12.56 -0.59
N ARG A 167 11.32 -11.53 0.17
CA ARG A 167 11.73 -11.68 1.57
C ARG A 167 10.55 -11.75 2.54
N VAL A 168 9.48 -11.01 2.26
CA VAL A 168 8.29 -10.98 3.12
C VAL A 168 7.37 -12.18 2.88
N PHE A 169 7.36 -12.74 1.66
CA PHE A 169 6.47 -13.84 1.28
C PHE A 169 7.15 -14.86 0.33
N ASP A 170 7.14 -16.13 0.74
CA ASP A 170 7.45 -17.31 -0.09
C ASP A 170 6.30 -18.32 0.07
N GLU A 171 5.86 -18.96 -1.01
CA GLU A 171 4.75 -19.94 -0.97
C GLU A 171 5.07 -21.15 -0.06
N ASN A 172 6.35 -21.45 0.12
CA ASN A 172 6.84 -22.57 0.92
C ASN A 172 7.44 -22.13 2.26
N ARG A 173 7.63 -20.81 2.46
CA ARG A 173 8.21 -20.23 3.67
C ARG A 173 7.50 -18.91 3.95
N ASN A 174 7.00 -18.71 5.17
CA ASN A 174 6.61 -17.37 5.61
C ASN A 174 7.81 -16.39 5.47
N ALA A 175 7.60 -15.11 5.81
CA ALA A 175 8.67 -14.10 5.83
C ALA A 175 10.03 -14.65 6.34
N ASP A 176 11.12 -14.24 5.69
CA ASP A 176 12.47 -14.59 6.13
C ASP A 176 12.71 -14.11 7.58
N GLU A 177 13.65 -14.74 8.28
CA GLU A 177 13.90 -14.41 9.70
C GLU A 177 14.37 -12.97 9.88
N GLY A 178 15.09 -12.39 8.91
CA GLY A 178 15.50 -10.99 8.95
C GLY A 178 14.32 -10.01 8.88
N ILE A 179 13.29 -10.30 8.07
CA ILE A 179 12.05 -9.52 8.02
C ILE A 179 11.27 -9.66 9.32
N LYS A 180 11.17 -10.87 9.89
CA LYS A 180 10.50 -11.08 11.19
C LYS A 180 11.22 -10.34 12.31
N ASP A 181 12.54 -10.42 12.36
CA ASP A 181 13.37 -9.75 13.35
C ASP A 181 13.27 -8.24 13.22
N ALA A 182 13.32 -7.70 11.99
CA ALA A 182 13.12 -6.27 11.74
C ALA A 182 11.71 -5.81 12.14
N TRP A 183 10.66 -6.59 11.82
CA TRP A 183 9.30 -6.29 12.25
C TRP A 183 9.19 -6.26 13.77
N LYS A 184 9.78 -7.23 14.44
CA LYS A 184 9.80 -7.31 15.90
C LYS A 184 10.51 -6.09 16.49
N ASP A 185 11.75 -5.81 16.06
CA ASP A 185 12.59 -4.73 16.56
C ASP A 185 11.98 -3.33 16.31
N LYS A 186 11.40 -3.09 15.13
CA LYS A 186 10.92 -1.75 14.72
C LYS A 186 9.45 -1.49 15.01
N VAL A 187 8.63 -2.53 15.10
CA VAL A 187 7.17 -2.39 15.25
C VAL A 187 6.66 -2.97 16.57
N THR A 188 7.05 -4.19 16.92
CA THR A 188 6.46 -4.91 18.06
C THR A 188 7.07 -4.47 19.40
N ASP A 189 8.40 -4.42 19.49
CA ASP A 189 9.12 -4.15 20.73
C ASP A 189 9.18 -2.65 21.07
N VAL A 190 8.93 -1.79 20.09
CA VAL A 190 8.88 -0.35 20.27
C VAL A 190 7.57 0.05 20.93
N LYS A 191 7.63 0.56 22.17
CA LYS A 191 6.46 1.07 22.89
C LYS A 191 6.27 2.56 22.63
N PHE A 192 5.18 2.89 21.96
CA PHE A 192 4.73 4.27 21.72
C PHE A 192 3.21 4.35 21.94
N GLY A 193 2.72 5.54 22.32
CA GLY A 193 1.37 5.74 22.86
C GLY A 193 0.37 6.36 21.88
N THR A 194 0.82 6.90 20.75
CA THR A 194 -0.01 7.61 19.77
C THR A 194 -0.07 6.91 18.41
N ALA A 195 -1.07 7.30 17.63
CA ALA A 195 -1.24 6.89 16.23
C ALA A 195 -0.05 7.26 15.34
N GLU A 196 0.42 8.50 15.45
CA GLU A 196 1.51 9.05 14.65
C GLU A 196 2.81 8.29 14.89
N GLU A 197 3.09 7.96 16.15
CA GLU A 197 4.24 7.14 16.49
C GLU A 197 4.13 5.72 15.92
N SER A 198 2.91 5.15 15.85
CA SER A 198 2.68 3.82 15.24
C SER A 198 2.96 3.84 13.73
N ILE A 199 2.57 4.91 13.03
CA ILE A 199 2.93 5.10 11.61
C ILE A 199 4.45 5.25 11.47
N GLY A 200 5.10 5.99 12.37
CA GLY A 200 6.57 6.08 12.42
C GLY A 200 7.26 4.73 12.60
N LYS A 201 6.70 3.79 13.37
CA LYS A 201 7.24 2.42 13.48
C LYS A 201 7.21 1.68 12.14
N LEU A 202 6.09 1.78 11.44
CA LEU A 202 5.95 1.16 10.12
C LEU A 202 6.97 1.74 9.14
N ILE A 203 7.11 3.07 9.09
CA ILE A 203 8.08 3.73 8.20
C ILE A 203 9.51 3.23 8.50
N ARG A 204 9.92 3.19 9.77
CA ARG A 204 11.25 2.66 10.16
C ARG A 204 11.47 1.22 9.70
N PHE A 205 10.46 0.38 9.84
CA PHE A 205 10.53 -0.99 9.33
C PHE A 205 10.76 -1.02 7.82
N LEU A 206 9.92 -0.29 7.06
CA LEU A 206 9.99 -0.24 5.60
C LEU A 206 11.33 0.34 5.11
N ASP A 207 11.83 1.40 5.74
CA ASP A 207 13.11 2.01 5.40
C ASP A 207 14.28 1.07 5.72
N SER A 208 14.28 0.45 6.92
CA SER A 208 15.35 -0.48 7.34
C SER A 208 15.43 -1.77 6.52
N THR A 209 14.35 -2.10 5.81
CA THR A 209 14.24 -3.27 4.94
C THR A 209 14.32 -2.92 3.46
N GLU A 210 14.56 -1.64 3.14
CA GLU A 210 14.62 -1.11 1.77
C GLU A 210 13.40 -1.51 0.95
N ALA A 211 12.20 -1.39 1.53
CA ALA A 211 10.99 -1.99 0.99
C ALA A 211 10.51 -1.40 -0.36
N GLY A 212 11.11 -0.31 -0.85
CA GLY A 212 10.73 0.30 -2.12
C GLY A 212 9.32 0.91 -2.12
N VAL A 213 8.82 1.31 -0.95
CA VAL A 213 7.46 1.86 -0.78
C VAL A 213 7.49 3.17 -0.01
N SER A 214 6.39 3.93 -0.07
CA SER A 214 6.19 5.13 0.75
C SER A 214 4.82 5.14 1.41
N VAL A 215 4.74 5.75 2.58
CA VAL A 215 3.53 5.82 3.41
C VAL A 215 2.92 7.22 3.34
N MET A 216 1.61 7.26 3.16
CA MET A 216 0.78 8.45 3.26
C MET A 216 -0.29 8.21 4.32
N PHE A 217 -0.74 9.28 4.96
CA PHE A 217 -1.82 9.18 5.93
C PHE A 217 -2.77 10.37 5.82
N ARG A 218 -4.07 10.05 5.81
CA ARG A 218 -5.17 11.00 5.94
C ARG A 218 -5.82 10.82 7.31
N PRO A 219 -5.68 11.77 8.24
CA PRO A 219 -6.40 11.72 9.51
C PRO A 219 -7.90 11.88 9.25
N MET A 220 -8.73 11.15 10.01
CA MET A 220 -10.19 11.22 9.92
C MET A 220 -10.81 11.08 11.31
N SER A 221 -11.94 11.74 11.51
CA SER A 221 -12.82 11.57 12.67
C SER A 221 -14.28 11.61 12.22
N PRO A 222 -15.23 11.14 13.05
CA PRO A 222 -16.66 11.20 12.72
C PRO A 222 -17.16 12.60 12.37
N THR A 223 -16.49 13.65 12.85
CA THR A 223 -16.87 15.06 12.62
C THR A 223 -15.96 15.77 11.62
N ASN A 224 -14.81 15.21 11.24
CA ASN A 224 -13.90 15.81 10.26
C ASN A 224 -13.29 14.73 9.34
N LYS A 225 -13.66 14.81 8.05
CA LYS A 225 -13.08 14.01 6.96
C LYS A 225 -12.55 14.91 5.83
N SER A 226 -12.37 16.21 6.02
CA SER A 226 -11.93 17.10 4.92
C SER A 226 -10.43 17.01 4.62
N ASP A 227 -9.64 16.47 5.55
CA ASP A 227 -8.18 16.43 5.42
C ASP A 227 -7.73 15.58 4.22
N ASN A 228 -6.49 15.81 3.79
CA ASN A 228 -5.87 15.18 2.64
C ASN A 228 -4.92 14.06 3.07
N TRP A 229 -4.58 13.18 2.12
CA TRP A 229 -3.42 12.33 2.29
C TRP A 229 -2.16 13.17 2.22
N THR A 230 -1.31 13.02 3.22
CA THR A 230 0.02 13.64 3.25
C THR A 230 1.07 12.54 3.36
N THR A 231 2.10 12.62 2.54
CA THR A 231 3.27 11.75 2.63
C THR A 231 3.96 11.90 3.98
N LYS A 232 4.31 10.77 4.60
CA LYS A 232 4.91 10.70 5.92
C LYS A 232 6.33 10.15 5.84
N ILE A 233 7.21 10.70 6.67
CA ILE A 233 8.60 10.27 6.79
C ILE A 233 9.00 10.21 8.26
N VAL A 234 10.11 9.53 8.54
CA VAL A 234 10.86 9.67 9.79
C VAL A 234 12.11 10.49 9.48
N ASP A 235 12.28 11.61 10.17
CA ASP A 235 13.41 12.50 9.95
C ASP A 235 14.70 11.96 10.60
N LYS A 236 15.81 12.67 10.39
CA LYS A 236 17.13 12.35 10.97
C LYS A 236 17.18 12.35 12.50
N ASN A 237 16.18 12.93 13.17
CA ASN A 237 16.07 12.96 14.62
C ASN A 237 15.09 11.89 15.13
N ASP A 238 14.74 10.91 14.29
CA ASP A 238 13.74 9.88 14.57
C ASP A 238 12.33 10.45 14.82
N GLN A 239 12.01 11.63 14.29
CA GLN A 239 10.68 12.23 14.43
C GLN A 239 9.79 11.94 13.22
N TYR A 240 8.56 11.52 13.51
CA TYR A 240 7.51 11.42 12.51
C TYR A 240 7.11 12.82 12.04
N THR A 241 7.13 13.05 10.73
CA THR A 241 6.77 14.34 10.16
C THR A 241 6.15 14.19 8.77
N ASN A 242 5.57 15.29 8.29
CA ASN A 242 5.10 15.40 6.92
C ASN A 242 6.30 15.59 5.99
N ASN A 243 6.31 14.90 4.85
CA ASN A 243 7.20 15.28 3.77
C ASN A 243 6.70 16.61 3.18
N ASN A 244 7.58 17.61 3.09
CA ASN A 244 7.23 18.90 2.48
C ASN A 244 7.21 18.73 0.96
N CYS A 245 6.02 18.47 0.42
CA CYS A 245 5.75 18.32 -1.01
C CYS A 245 5.62 19.66 -1.75
N ASN A 246 6.47 20.64 -1.41
CA ASN A 246 6.46 22.00 -1.94
C ASN A 246 7.50 22.21 -3.03
#